data_AF-A0A6I6N0V5-F1
#
_entry.id   AF-A0A6I6N0V5-F1
#
_cell.length_a   1.000
_cell.length_b   1.000
_cell.length_c   1.000
_cell.angle_alpha   90.00
_cell.angle_beta   90.00
_cell.angle_gamma   90.00
#
_symmetry.space_group_name_H-M   'P 1'
#
loop_
_entity.id
_entity.type
_entity.pdbx_description
1 polymer ?
#
loop_
_entity_poly.entity_id
_entity_poly.type
_entity_poly.pdbx_seq_one_letter_code
_entity_poly.pdbx_strand_id
1 'polypeptide(L)'
;MLIAVDHVQLAAPPGSEDALRAYYVDVLGMTEIPKPPVLAARGGCWFEAGHVQLHVGIENGFRPAKKAHPGLRVTRIEEYAARLEQLGAPVTWDDNLPGHLRFYSLDPVGNRLEFLEPVGPYSRSASTCGGTRNAAT
;
A
#
# COMPACT_ATOMS: atom_id res chain seq x y z
N MET A 1 4.63 17.68 -21.44
CA MET A 1 5.46 16.48 -21.17
C MET A 1 5.05 15.92 -19.82
N LEU A 2 5.10 14.60 -19.63
CA LEU A 2 4.75 13.91 -18.37
C LEU A 2 5.94 13.91 -17.40
N ILE A 3 5.68 14.01 -16.08
CA ILE A 3 6.75 14.07 -15.05
C ILE A 3 6.75 12.89 -14.07
N ALA A 4 5.57 12.40 -13.70
CA ALA A 4 5.37 11.33 -12.72
C ALA A 4 3.93 10.83 -12.76
N VAL A 5 3.67 9.72 -12.07
CA VAL A 5 2.32 9.38 -11.63
C VAL A 5 2.01 10.25 -10.42
N ASP A 6 0.91 10.99 -10.47
CA ASP A 6 0.45 11.84 -9.37
C ASP A 6 -0.27 11.00 -8.29
N HIS A 7 -1.23 10.19 -8.73
CA HIS A 7 -1.97 9.24 -7.90
C HIS A 7 -2.48 8.07 -8.75
N VAL A 8 -2.94 7.01 -8.08
CA VAL A 8 -3.72 5.94 -8.71
C VAL A 8 -5.16 5.97 -8.20
N GLN A 9 -6.12 5.96 -9.12
CA GLN A 9 -7.54 5.89 -8.81
C GLN A 9 -8.02 4.44 -8.83
N LEU A 10 -8.53 3.97 -7.69
CA LEU A 10 -9.27 2.72 -7.55
C LEU A 10 -10.77 3.02 -7.42
N ALA A 11 -11.59 2.03 -7.74
CA ALA A 11 -13.04 2.10 -7.57
C ALA A 11 -13.48 1.25 -6.38
N ALA A 12 -14.62 1.61 -5.79
CA ALA A 12 -15.26 0.84 -4.73
C ALA A 12 -16.79 1.02 -4.77
N PRO A 13 -17.58 0.08 -4.25
CA PRO A 13 -19.03 0.23 -4.17
C PRO A 13 -19.42 1.26 -3.10
N PRO A 14 -20.61 1.88 -3.20
CA PRO A 14 -21.12 2.77 -2.16
C PRO A 14 -21.15 2.13 -0.76
N GLY A 15 -20.78 2.88 0.27
CA GLY A 15 -20.84 2.43 1.68
C GLY A 15 -19.68 1.55 2.12
N SER A 16 -18.60 1.48 1.33
CA SER A 16 -17.40 0.69 1.64
C SER A 16 -16.31 1.47 2.38
N GLU A 17 -16.50 2.78 2.58
CA GLU A 17 -15.45 3.69 3.05
C GLU A 17 -14.85 3.29 4.40
N ASP A 18 -15.66 2.84 5.36
CA ASP A 18 -15.16 2.46 6.69
C ASP A 18 -14.33 1.18 6.65
N ALA A 19 -14.73 0.19 5.84
CA ALA A 19 -13.94 -1.01 5.62
C ALA A 19 -12.62 -0.66 4.91
N LEU A 20 -12.68 0.24 3.93
CA LEU A 20 -11.49 0.73 3.22
C LEU A 20 -10.56 1.49 4.18
N ARG A 21 -11.07 2.34 5.08
CA ARG A 21 -10.25 2.99 6.11
C ARG A 21 -9.54 1.97 6.99
N ALA A 22 -10.26 0.95 7.47
CA ALA A 22 -9.65 -0.10 8.28
C ALA A 22 -8.50 -0.80 7.53
N TYR A 23 -8.65 -1.03 6.22
CA TYR A 23 -7.57 -1.61 5.42
C TYR A 23 -6.43 -0.64 5.13
N TYR A 24 -6.70 0.49 4.47
CA TYR A 24 -5.66 1.40 4.00
C TYR A 24 -4.95 2.12 5.17
N VAL A 25 -5.66 2.45 6.25
CA VAL A 25 -5.06 3.10 7.43
C VAL A 25 -4.47 2.06 8.37
N ASP A 26 -5.27 1.13 8.88
CA ASP A 26 -4.80 0.26 9.98
C ASP A 26 -3.89 -0.86 9.44
N VAL A 27 -4.32 -1.56 8.38
CA VAL A 27 -3.53 -2.65 7.79
C VAL A 27 -2.28 -2.11 7.08
N LEU A 28 -2.45 -1.25 6.09
CA LEU A 28 -1.33 -0.77 5.28
C LEU A 28 -0.49 0.31 5.97
N GLY A 29 -1.04 1.02 6.97
CA GLY A 29 -0.35 2.10 7.65
C GLY A 29 -0.31 3.42 6.86
N MET A 30 -1.24 3.62 5.91
CA MET A 30 -1.35 4.90 5.18
C MET A 30 -2.07 5.95 6.04
N THR A 31 -1.95 7.21 5.65
CA THR A 31 -2.71 8.32 6.26
C THR A 31 -3.89 8.69 5.37
N GLU A 32 -5.11 8.75 5.92
CA GLU A 32 -6.25 9.32 5.20
C GLU A 32 -6.06 10.84 5.06
N ILE A 33 -6.21 11.36 3.84
CA ILE A 33 -6.13 12.79 3.54
C ILE A 33 -7.50 13.34 3.14
N PRO A 34 -7.81 14.60 3.51
CA PRO A 34 -9.11 15.18 3.21
C PRO A 34 -9.29 15.39 1.72
N LYS A 35 -10.45 14.96 1.21
CA LYS A 35 -10.88 15.30 -0.14
C LYS A 35 -11.19 16.80 -0.24
N PRO A 36 -10.92 17.45 -1.39
CA PRO A 36 -11.44 18.78 -1.66
C PRO A 36 -12.97 18.83 -1.48
N PRO A 37 -13.56 19.90 -0.91
CA PRO A 37 -14.99 19.94 -0.58
C PRO A 37 -15.93 19.58 -1.74
N VAL A 38 -15.60 20.01 -2.96
CA VAL A 38 -16.37 19.70 -4.18
C VAL A 38 -16.38 18.21 -4.54
N LEU A 39 -15.36 17.45 -4.12
CA LEU A 39 -15.24 16.02 -4.37
C LEU A 39 -15.74 15.17 -3.19
N ALA A 40 -15.77 15.73 -1.98
CA ALA A 40 -16.22 15.04 -0.77
C ALA A 40 -17.68 14.58 -0.88
N ALA A 41 -18.55 15.37 -1.54
CA ALA A 41 -19.95 15.03 -1.78
C ALA A 41 -20.15 13.76 -2.64
N ARG A 42 -19.10 13.21 -3.26
CA ARG A 42 -19.15 12.02 -4.12
C ARG A 42 -18.81 10.72 -3.38
N GLY A 43 -18.60 10.76 -2.06
CA GLY A 43 -18.17 9.60 -1.26
C GLY A 43 -16.73 9.18 -1.55
N GLY A 44 -16.25 8.10 -0.94
CA GLY A 44 -14.89 7.58 -1.10
C GLY A 44 -13.84 8.28 -0.22
N CYS A 45 -12.60 7.80 -0.30
CA CYS A 45 -11.51 8.13 0.61
C CYS A 45 -10.17 8.22 -0.12
N TRP A 46 -9.29 9.10 0.34
CA TRP A 46 -7.96 9.33 -0.24
C TRP A 46 -6.90 9.01 0.80
N PHE A 47 -5.82 8.35 0.39
CA PHE A 47 -4.77 7.88 1.28
C PHE A 47 -3.38 8.24 0.74
N GLU A 48 -2.46 8.54 1.65
CA GLU A 48 -1.06 8.79 1.31
C GLU A 48 -0.06 8.03 2.18
N ALA A 49 1.10 7.73 1.60
CA ALA A 49 2.28 7.22 2.30
C ALA A 49 3.55 7.66 1.56
N GLY A 50 4.23 8.70 2.06
CA GLY A 50 5.39 9.28 1.38
C GLY A 50 5.03 9.83 0.01
N HIS A 51 5.53 9.19 -1.06
CA HIS A 51 5.23 9.58 -2.45
C HIS A 51 4.07 8.78 -3.08
N VAL A 52 3.43 7.89 -2.32
CA VAL A 52 2.30 7.09 -2.80
C VAL A 52 0.99 7.80 -2.46
N GLN A 53 0.14 8.03 -3.46
CA GLN A 53 -1.24 8.48 -3.27
C GLN A 53 -2.22 7.53 -3.95
N LEU A 54 -3.18 7.04 -3.17
CA LEU A 54 -4.26 6.17 -3.63
C LEU A 54 -5.60 6.84 -3.37
N HIS A 55 -6.36 7.05 -4.44
CA HIS A 55 -7.70 7.60 -4.37
C HIS A 55 -8.70 6.48 -4.59
N VAL A 56 -9.62 6.27 -3.65
CA VAL A 56 -10.72 5.31 -3.79
C VAL A 56 -12.01 6.07 -4.03
N GLY A 57 -12.58 5.88 -5.21
CA GLY A 57 -13.78 6.58 -5.68
C GLY A 57 -14.98 5.65 -5.71
N ILE A 58 -16.15 6.18 -5.37
CA ILE A 58 -17.39 5.39 -5.38
C ILE A 58 -17.90 5.22 -6.81
N GLU A 59 -18.18 3.97 -7.18
CA GLU A 59 -18.71 3.59 -8.49
C GLU A 59 -19.95 2.70 -8.32
N ASN A 60 -21.07 3.12 -8.91
CA ASN A 60 -22.27 2.30 -8.99
C ASN A 60 -22.05 1.17 -10.00
N GLY A 61 -22.42 -0.07 -9.63
CA GLY A 61 -22.15 -1.24 -10.45
C GLY A 61 -20.69 -1.70 -10.43
N PHE A 62 -19.94 -1.29 -9.40
CA PHE A 62 -18.54 -1.65 -9.17
C PHE A 62 -18.25 -3.14 -9.42
N ARG A 63 -17.13 -3.39 -10.10
CA ARG A 63 -16.53 -4.72 -10.26
C ARG A 63 -15.04 -4.61 -9.95
N PRO A 64 -14.50 -5.46 -9.06
CA PRO A 64 -13.10 -5.36 -8.66
C PRO A 64 -12.15 -5.56 -9.84
N ALA A 65 -11.11 -4.71 -9.91
CA ALA A 65 -10.04 -4.86 -10.88
C ALA A 65 -9.13 -6.03 -10.51
N LYS A 66 -9.38 -7.20 -11.11
CA LYS A 66 -8.62 -8.43 -10.80
C LYS A 66 -7.24 -8.50 -11.46
N LYS A 67 -6.96 -7.63 -12.44
CA LYS A 67 -5.69 -7.60 -13.19
C LYS A 67 -4.98 -6.27 -13.11
N ALA A 68 -5.65 -5.15 -13.40
CA ALA A 68 -5.04 -3.82 -13.19
C ALA A 68 -4.91 -3.55 -11.69
N HIS A 69 -3.74 -3.09 -11.26
CA HIS A 69 -3.46 -2.81 -9.85
C HIS A 69 -2.32 -1.78 -9.72
N PRO A 70 -2.24 -1.05 -8.60
CA PRO A 70 -1.05 -0.32 -8.21
C PRO A 70 0.06 -1.28 -7.80
N GLY A 71 1.28 -1.06 -8.32
CA GLY A 71 2.51 -1.70 -7.85
C GLY A 71 3.21 -0.82 -6.84
N LEU A 72 3.19 -1.22 -5.57
CA LEU A 72 3.68 -0.44 -4.43
C LEU A 72 5.06 -0.94 -4.00
N ARG A 73 6.05 -0.07 -4.05
CA ARG A 73 7.38 -0.39 -3.51
C ARG A 73 7.36 -0.32 -1.99
N VAL A 74 7.87 -1.36 -1.35
CA VAL A 74 7.99 -1.45 0.11
C VAL A 74 9.42 -1.78 0.51
N THR A 75 9.70 -1.65 1.81
CA THR A 75 10.94 -2.11 2.44
C THR A 75 10.60 -3.14 3.51
N ARG A 76 11.49 -4.12 3.76
CA ARG A 76 11.25 -5.19 4.74
C ARG A 76 9.97 -5.95 4.40
N ILE A 77 9.83 -6.36 3.14
CA ILE A 77 8.59 -6.89 2.57
C ILE A 77 8.05 -8.11 3.31
N GLU A 78 8.91 -8.97 3.86
CA GLU A 78 8.50 -10.13 4.65
C GLU A 78 7.80 -9.71 5.95
N GLU A 79 8.34 -8.69 6.65
CA GLU A 79 7.71 -8.14 7.85
C GLU A 79 6.41 -7.41 7.51
N TYR A 80 6.38 -6.72 6.37
CA TYR A 80 5.17 -6.03 5.92
C TYR A 80 4.08 -7.04 5.54
N ALA A 81 4.42 -8.12 4.85
CA ALA A 81 3.52 -9.23 4.57
C ALA A 81 2.96 -9.85 5.87
N ALA A 82 3.83 -10.15 6.83
CA ALA A 82 3.42 -10.71 8.12
C ALA A 82 2.47 -9.76 8.89
N ARG A 83 2.71 -8.44 8.84
CA ARG A 83 1.79 -7.44 9.40
C ARG A 83 0.41 -7.51 8.73
N LEU A 84 0.36 -7.56 7.40
CA LEU A 84 -0.88 -7.64 6.65
C LEU A 84 -1.69 -8.88 7.05
N GLU A 85 -1.05 -10.05 7.11
CA GLU A 85 -1.69 -11.31 7.52
C GLU A 85 -2.21 -11.26 8.97
N GLN A 86 -1.41 -10.72 9.90
CA GLN A 86 -1.81 -10.57 11.31
C GLN A 86 -3.04 -9.69 11.49
N LEU A 87 -3.23 -8.70 10.61
CA LEU A 87 -4.39 -7.80 10.60
C LEU A 87 -5.51 -8.29 9.66
N GLY A 88 -5.42 -9.54 9.17
CA GLY A 88 -6.48 -10.23 8.45
C GLY A 88 -6.53 -9.97 6.95
N ALA A 89 -5.54 -9.29 6.37
CA ALA A 89 -5.45 -9.11 4.92
C ALA A 89 -4.81 -10.34 4.25
N PRO A 90 -5.33 -10.79 3.10
CA PRO A 90 -4.75 -11.92 2.39
C PRO A 90 -3.39 -11.52 1.78
N VAL A 91 -2.43 -12.43 1.84
CA VAL A 91 -1.13 -12.30 1.18
C VAL A 91 -0.94 -13.48 0.23
N THR A 92 -0.51 -13.22 -1.00
CA THR A 92 -0.18 -14.24 -1.99
C THR A 92 1.16 -13.92 -2.62
N TRP A 93 2.20 -14.66 -2.23
CA TRP A 93 3.54 -14.54 -2.78
C TRP A 93 3.60 -14.94 -4.26
N ASP A 94 4.48 -14.28 -5.02
CA ASP A 94 4.67 -14.53 -6.44
C ASP A 94 6.15 -14.37 -6.84
N ASP A 95 6.79 -15.51 -7.11
CA ASP A 95 8.21 -15.60 -7.46
C ASP A 95 8.48 -15.43 -8.97
N ASN A 96 7.45 -15.09 -9.77
CA ASN A 96 7.59 -14.96 -11.23
C ASN A 96 8.18 -13.62 -11.70
N LEU A 97 8.62 -12.75 -10.79
CA LEU A 97 9.30 -11.49 -11.12
C LEU A 97 10.77 -11.54 -10.71
N PRO A 98 11.71 -11.82 -11.64
CA PRO A 98 13.13 -11.81 -11.35
C PRO A 98 13.61 -10.49 -10.74
N GLY A 99 14.50 -10.58 -9.75
CA GLY A 99 15.11 -9.42 -9.10
C GLY A 99 14.21 -8.71 -8.09
N HIS A 100 13.06 -9.27 -7.72
CA HIS A 100 12.19 -8.73 -6.67
C HIS A 100 11.65 -9.84 -5.77
N LEU A 101 11.45 -9.51 -4.48
CA LEU A 101 10.43 -10.16 -3.67
C LEU A 101 9.10 -9.45 -3.95
N ARG A 102 8.03 -10.23 -4.05
CA ARG A 102 6.71 -9.69 -4.36
C ARG A 102 5.58 -10.54 -3.77
N PHE A 103 4.54 -9.86 -3.28
CA PHE A 103 3.25 -10.48 -3.02
C PHE A 103 2.09 -9.59 -3.50
N TYR A 104 0.91 -10.19 -3.63
CA TYR A 104 -0.34 -9.49 -3.84
C TYR A 104 -1.22 -9.56 -2.59
N SER A 105 -2.01 -8.51 -2.39
CA SER A 105 -3.11 -8.49 -1.43
C SER A 105 -4.38 -8.00 -2.11
N LEU A 106 -5.52 -8.22 -1.45
CA LEU A 106 -6.80 -7.68 -1.85
C LEU A 106 -7.29 -6.72 -0.77
N ASP A 107 -7.81 -5.57 -1.19
CA ASP A 107 -8.57 -4.72 -0.29
C ASP A 107 -9.95 -5.34 0.01
N PRO A 108 -10.73 -4.78 0.97
CA PRO A 108 -12.01 -5.36 1.39
C PRO A 108 -13.08 -5.46 0.29
N VAL A 109 -12.89 -4.75 -0.83
CA VAL A 109 -13.82 -4.77 -1.97
C VAL A 109 -13.26 -5.58 -3.14
N GLY A 110 -12.09 -6.21 -2.96
CA GLY A 110 -11.49 -7.15 -3.90
C GLY A 110 -10.58 -6.51 -4.95
N ASN A 111 -10.22 -5.22 -4.82
CA ASN A 111 -9.20 -4.65 -5.68
C ASN A 111 -7.85 -5.29 -5.36
N ARG A 112 -7.08 -5.62 -6.40
CA ARG A 112 -5.72 -6.13 -6.24
C ARG A 112 -4.74 -4.99 -5.95
N LEU A 113 -3.83 -5.24 -5.03
CA LEU A 113 -2.62 -4.44 -4.81
C LEU A 113 -1.40 -5.35 -4.92
N GLU A 114 -0.32 -4.84 -5.50
CA GLU A 114 0.99 -5.50 -5.56
C GLU A 114 1.96 -4.79 -4.63
N PHE A 115 2.74 -5.56 -3.88
CA PHE A 115 3.82 -5.04 -3.04
C PHE A 115 5.13 -5.69 -3.49
N LEU A 116 6.16 -4.87 -3.73
CA LEU A 116 7.44 -5.35 -4.24
C LEU A 116 8.65 -4.67 -3.57
N GLU A 117 9.69 -5.46 -3.34
CA GLU A 117 11.00 -5.00 -2.85
C GLU A 117 12.10 -5.57 -3.77
N PRO A 118 12.96 -4.73 -4.38
CA PRO A 118 14.05 -5.22 -5.22
C PRO A 118 15.05 -6.08 -4.42
N VAL A 119 15.40 -7.25 -4.97
CA VAL A 119 16.51 -8.07 -4.47
C VAL A 119 17.71 -7.92 -5.38
N GLY A 120 18.81 -7.43 -4.81
CA GLY A 120 20.08 -7.27 -5.49
C GLY A 120 21.23 -7.24 -4.50
N PRO A 121 22.50 -7.34 -4.94
CA PRO A 121 23.67 -7.40 -4.07
C PRO A 121 23.91 -6.13 -3.24
N TYR A 122 23.05 -5.11 -3.37
CA TYR A 122 23.19 -3.80 -2.74
C TYR A 122 21.86 -3.25 -2.16
N SER A 123 20.90 -4.11 -1.80
CA SER A 123 19.78 -3.67 -0.96
C SER A 123 20.33 -3.24 0.42
N ARG A 124 20.72 -1.97 0.55
CA ARG A 124 21.27 -1.44 1.80
C ARG A 124 20.23 -1.60 2.89
N SER A 125 20.49 -2.50 3.82
CA SER A 125 19.84 -2.54 5.13
C SER A 125 20.04 -1.17 5.81
N ALA A 126 18.95 -0.45 6.05
CA ALA A 126 18.99 0.69 6.95
C ALA A 126 19.10 0.19 8.39
N SER A 127 20.32 -0.11 8.85
CA SER A 127 20.68 -0.09 10.27
C SER A 127 22.17 -0.35 10.44
N THR A 128 22.90 0.67 10.90
CA THR A 128 23.63 0.69 12.19
C THR A 128 24.59 1.88 12.20
N CYS A 129 24.42 2.82 13.13
CA CYS A 129 25.50 3.49 13.87
C CYS A 129 24.87 4.43 14.93
N GLY A 130 25.18 4.35 16.22
CA GLY A 130 26.11 3.48 16.93
C GLY A 130 25.86 3.61 18.44
N GLY A 131 25.80 2.47 19.11
CA GLY A 131 25.96 2.44 20.56
C GLY A 131 27.44 2.57 20.88
N THR A 132 27.85 3.68 21.48
CA THR A 132 29.14 3.77 22.15
C THR A 132 29.04 3.07 23.50
N ARG A 133 29.68 1.89 23.60
CA ARG A 133 30.09 1.32 24.89
C ARG A 133 31.57 1.60 25.12
N ASN A 134 31.82 1.99 26.37
CA ASN A 134 33.06 1.93 27.17
C ASN A 134 34.10 3.05 27.05
N ALA A 135 34.41 3.64 28.20
CA ALA A 135 35.77 3.62 28.74
C ALA A 135 35.72 3.62 30.28
N ALA A 136 36.61 2.82 30.86
CA ALA A 136 36.80 2.56 32.28
C ALA A 136 37.43 3.75 33.04
N THR A 137 37.12 3.91 34.33
CA THR A 137 38.09 3.79 35.44
C THR A 137 37.35 3.57 36.75
#